data_AF-A0A2E0XNK3-F1
#
_entry.id   AF-A0A2E0XNK3-F1
#
_cell.length_a   1.000
_cell.length_b   1.000
_cell.length_c   1.000
_cell.angle_alpha   90.00
_cell.angle_beta   90.00
_cell.angle_gamma   90.00
#
_symmetry.space_group_name_H-M   'P 1'
#
loop_
_entity.id
_entity.type
_entity.pdbx_description
1 polymer ?
#
loop_
_entity_poly.entity_id
_entity_poly.type
_entity_poly.pdbx_seq_one_letter_code
_entity_poly.pdbx_strand_id
1 'polypeptide(L)'
;MTGERISWERDGLEMVLIPAGSFEMEDHFNEESTDAQPVHTVELVEFYMDVTAMTNAQYEVFVQHTGVETAVLDEIYLPSRLTINRW
;
A
#
# COMPACT_ATOMS: atom_id res chain seq x y z
N MET A 1 -2.89 12.97 -17.61
CA MET A 1 -1.79 12.06 -17.97
C MET A 1 -2.34 10.65 -17.92
N THR A 2 -2.27 9.87 -18.99
CA THR A 2 -2.63 8.43 -18.96
C THR A 2 -1.34 7.66 -19.14
N GLY A 3 -0.76 7.20 -18.02
CA GLY A 3 0.39 6.30 -18.04
C GLY A 3 0.03 4.95 -18.64
N GLU A 4 1.03 4.23 -19.15
CA GLU A 4 0.87 2.84 -19.60
C GLU A 4 0.37 1.97 -18.45
N ARG A 5 -0.57 1.06 -18.72
CA ARG A 5 -1.17 0.17 -17.72
C ARG A 5 -0.86 -1.27 -18.05
N ILE A 6 -0.52 -2.05 -17.02
CA ILE A 6 -0.24 -3.48 -17.13
C ILE A 6 -1.08 -4.25 -16.11
N SER A 7 -1.34 -5.52 -16.40
CA SER A 7 -1.74 -6.49 -15.37
C SER A 7 -0.47 -7.22 -14.94
N TRP A 8 -0.14 -7.15 -13.66
CA TRP A 8 1.09 -7.72 -13.13
C TRP A 8 1.04 -9.23 -13.11
N GLU A 9 2.07 -9.89 -13.62
CA GLU A 9 2.05 -11.35 -13.82
C GLU A 9 1.93 -12.15 -12.50
N ARG A 10 2.31 -11.55 -11.36
CA ARG A 10 2.33 -12.25 -10.07
C ARG A 10 0.96 -12.43 -9.45
N ASP A 11 0.10 -11.43 -9.55
CA ASP A 11 -1.18 -11.36 -8.83
C ASP A 11 -2.34 -10.88 -9.71
N GLY A 12 -2.07 -10.53 -10.97
CA GLY A 12 -3.05 -10.01 -11.92
C GLY A 12 -3.47 -8.57 -11.65
N LEU A 13 -2.85 -7.88 -10.69
CA LEU A 13 -3.26 -6.53 -10.30
C LEU A 13 -2.91 -5.51 -11.38
N GLU A 14 -3.77 -4.52 -11.53
CA GLU A 14 -3.55 -3.42 -12.46
C GLU A 14 -2.54 -2.44 -11.87
N MET A 15 -1.45 -2.22 -12.59
CA MET A 15 -0.43 -1.23 -12.26
C MET A 15 -0.33 -0.17 -13.36
N VAL A 16 0.03 1.04 -12.97
CA VAL A 16 0.28 2.16 -13.90
C VAL A 16 1.74 2.58 -13.87
N LEU A 17 2.31 2.85 -15.04
CA LEU A 17 3.65 3.41 -15.18
C LEU A 17 3.64 4.88 -14.74
N ILE A 18 4.43 5.19 -13.73
CA ILE A 18 4.82 6.54 -13.35
C ILE A 18 6.12 6.87 -14.09
N PRO A 19 6.11 7.87 -14.99
CA PRO A 19 7.29 8.20 -15.78
C PRO A 19 8.41 8.77 -14.90
N ALA A 20 9.65 8.59 -15.34
CA ALA A 20 10.79 9.26 -14.73
C ALA A 20 10.64 10.78 -14.78
N GLY A 21 11.15 11.46 -13.75
CA GLY A 21 11.09 12.91 -13.68
C GLY A 21 11.46 13.45 -12.31
N SER A 22 11.29 14.76 -12.18
CA SER A 22 11.49 15.50 -10.94
C SER A 22 10.20 16.19 -10.51
N PHE A 23 9.92 16.22 -9.21
CA PHE A 23 8.80 16.99 -8.66
C PHE A 23 9.16 17.59 -7.30
N GLU A 24 8.43 18.63 -6.91
CA GLU A 24 8.54 19.22 -5.58
C GLU A 24 7.65 18.42 -4.61
N MET A 25 8.25 17.82 -3.60
CA MET A 25 7.58 17.04 -2.57
C MET A 25 7.37 17.93 -1.34
N GLU A 26 6.38 17.59 -0.52
CA GLU A 26 5.91 18.31 0.67
C GLU A 26 4.86 19.42 0.40
N ASP A 27 4.39 20.05 1.48
CA ASP A 27 3.28 21.01 1.46
C ASP A 27 3.71 22.38 0.90
N HIS A 28 3.00 22.87 -0.12
CA HIS A 28 3.30 24.16 -0.75
C HIS A 28 2.51 25.33 -0.14
N PHE A 29 1.51 25.04 0.68
CA PHE A 29 0.59 26.03 1.24
C PHE A 29 0.82 26.29 2.73
N ASN A 30 1.71 25.52 3.38
CA ASN A 30 2.04 25.62 4.80
C ASN A 30 0.79 25.51 5.69
N GLU A 31 -0.09 24.59 5.31
CA GLU A 31 -1.35 24.22 5.96
C GLU A 31 -1.19 22.97 6.85
N GLU A 32 -0.12 22.21 6.66
CA GLU A 32 0.13 20.91 7.30
C GLU A 32 1.19 20.96 8.42
N SER A 33 1.47 19.81 9.05
CA SER A 33 2.49 19.65 10.10
C SER A 33 3.88 20.11 9.64
N THR A 34 4.73 20.52 10.59
CA THR A 34 6.15 20.85 10.31
C THR A 34 6.95 19.72 9.68
N ASP A 35 6.46 18.49 9.79
CA ASP A 35 7.08 17.31 9.20
C ASP A 35 6.90 17.26 7.67
N ALA A 36 5.93 18.01 7.13
CA ALA A 36 5.68 18.17 5.69
C ALA A 36 6.36 19.45 5.16
N GLN A 37 7.52 19.81 5.70
CA GLN A 37 8.34 20.97 5.31
C GLN A 37 9.84 20.65 5.52
N PRO A 38 10.75 21.29 4.75
CA PRO A 38 10.48 22.19 3.64
C PRO A 38 10.24 21.44 2.32
N VAL A 39 9.56 22.13 1.39
CA VAL A 39 9.47 21.69 0.00
C VAL A 39 10.87 21.48 -0.58
N HIS A 40 11.08 20.32 -1.19
CA HIS A 40 12.33 19.97 -1.85
C HIS A 40 12.09 19.16 -3.13
N THR A 41 13.00 19.27 -4.09
CA THR A 41 12.91 18.53 -5.36
C THR A 41 13.40 17.09 -5.19
N VAL A 42 12.58 16.14 -5.63
CA VAL A 42 12.90 14.71 -5.69
C VAL A 42 13.00 14.29 -7.15
N GLU A 43 14.06 13.56 -7.51
CA GLU A 43 14.24 12.94 -8.83
C GLU A 43 14.03 11.43 -8.71
N LEU A 44 13.13 10.87 -9.53
CA LEU A 44 12.84 9.45 -9.60
C LEU A 44 13.00 8.92 -11.03
N VAL A 45 13.46 7.68 -11.14
CA VAL A 45 13.34 6.89 -12.37
C VAL A 45 11.91 6.41 -12.57
N GLU A 46 11.59 5.87 -13.74
CA GLU A 46 10.26 5.31 -14.00
C GLU A 46 10.01 4.06 -13.15
N PHE A 47 8.77 3.89 -12.70
CA PHE A 47 8.36 2.73 -11.91
C PHE A 47 6.85 2.47 -12.04
N TYR A 48 6.41 1.26 -11.70
CA TYR A 48 4.99 0.91 -11.66
C TYR A 48 4.43 1.05 -10.24
N MET A 49 3.20 1.54 -10.13
CA MET A 49 2.44 1.61 -8.87
C MET A 49 1.06 0.96 -9.06
N ASP A 50 0.56 0.28 -8.04
CA ASP A 50 -0.81 -0.25 -8.02
C ASP A 50 -1.83 0.86 -8.24
N VAL A 51 -2.82 0.61 -9.10
CA VAL A 51 -3.90 1.57 -9.37
C VAL A 51 -4.81 1.75 -8.14
N THR A 52 -4.91 0.74 -7.29
CA THR A 52 -5.77 0.73 -6.10
C THR A 52 -4.99 0.24 -4.89
N ALA A 53 -5.32 0.76 -3.69
CA ALA A 53 -4.80 0.21 -2.45
C ALA A 53 -5.14 -1.29 -2.31
N MET A 54 -4.26 -2.02 -1.62
CA MET A 54 -4.46 -3.43 -1.31
C MET A 54 -5.73 -3.61 -0.46
N THR A 55 -6.56 -4.57 -0.86
CA THR A 55 -7.79 -4.94 -0.15
C THR A 55 -7.52 -5.94 0.96
N ASN A 56 -8.40 -5.98 1.96
CA ASN A 56 -8.33 -6.98 3.03
C ASN A 56 -8.37 -8.42 2.50
N ALA A 57 -9.12 -8.68 1.43
CA ALA A 57 -9.21 -10.01 0.81
C ALA A 57 -7.86 -10.43 0.18
N GLN A 58 -7.16 -9.52 -0.49
CA GLN A 58 -5.81 -9.79 -1.02
C GLN A 58 -4.81 -10.03 0.11
N TYR A 59 -4.89 -9.24 1.18
CA TYR A 59 -4.03 -9.41 2.35
C TYR A 59 -4.29 -10.74 3.08
N GLU A 60 -5.54 -11.19 3.17
CA GLU A 60 -5.90 -12.49 3.74
C GLU A 60 -5.20 -13.64 2.99
N VAL A 61 -5.20 -13.60 1.66
CA VAL A 61 -4.48 -14.58 0.82
C VAL A 61 -2.98 -14.55 1.11
N PHE A 62 -2.38 -13.37 1.27
CA PHE A 62 -0.97 -13.24 1.65
C PHE A 62 -0.67 -13.91 3.00
N VAL A 63 -1.50 -13.69 4.02
CA VAL A 63 -1.31 -14.30 5.35
C VAL A 63 -1.47 -15.81 5.31
N GLN A 64 -2.47 -16.31 4.59
CA GLN A 64 -2.66 -17.76 4.42
C GLN A 64 -1.45 -18.44 3.76
N HIS A 65 -0.78 -17.77 2.81
CA HIS A 65 0.39 -18.33 2.12
C HIS A 65 1.70 -18.19 2.90
N THR A 66 1.87 -17.13 3.69
CA THR A 66 3.15 -16.81 4.33
C THR A 66 3.21 -17.19 5.81
N GLY A 67 2.04 -17.37 6.46
CA GLY A 67 1.95 -17.63 7.90
C GLY A 67 2.39 -16.45 8.77
N VAL A 68 2.41 -15.23 8.21
CA VAL A 68 2.74 -14.02 8.97
C VAL A 68 1.67 -13.77 10.03
N GLU A 69 2.07 -13.80 11.30
CA GLU A 69 1.21 -13.41 12.42
C GLU A 69 1.22 -11.88 12.55
N THR A 70 0.06 -11.25 12.33
CA THR A 70 -0.11 -9.83 12.59
C THR A 70 -1.22 -9.60 13.61
N ALA A 71 -0.96 -8.75 14.59
CA ALA A 71 -1.91 -8.46 15.68
C ALA A 71 -3.24 -7.87 15.17
N VAL A 72 -3.28 -7.33 13.96
CA VAL A 72 -4.43 -6.65 13.36
C VAL A 72 -5.51 -7.62 12.86
N LEU A 73 -5.12 -8.82 12.42
CA LEU A 73 -6.09 -9.81 11.92
C LEU A 73 -6.79 -10.56 13.05
N ASP A 74 -6.13 -10.70 14.20
CA ASP A 74 -6.72 -11.31 15.38
C ASP A 74 -7.94 -10.52 15.89
N GLU A 75 -7.92 -9.20 15.76
CA GLU A 75 -9.00 -8.33 16.27
C GLU A 75 -10.17 -8.17 15.29
N ILE A 76 -9.93 -8.26 13.97
CA ILE A 76 -10.96 -8.06 12.93
C ILE A 76 -11.58 -9.39 12.46
N TYR A 77 -10.84 -10.52 12.52
CA TYR A 77 -11.26 -11.78 11.88
C TYR A 77 -11.65 -12.91 12.85
N LEU A 78 -11.49 -12.75 14.18
CA LEU A 78 -11.97 -13.70 15.18
C LEU A 78 -13.22 -13.21 15.94
N PRO A 79 -14.44 -13.44 15.40
CA PRO A 79 -15.58 -13.65 16.27
C PRO A 79 -16.19 -15.06 16.17
N SER A 80 -15.66 -15.99 15.34
CA SER A 80 -16.43 -17.22 15.06
C SER A 80 -15.66 -18.53 14.93
N ARG A 81 -14.42 -18.67 15.45
CA ARG A 81 -13.82 -20.00 15.65
C ARG A 81 -12.58 -19.99 16.55
N LEU A 82 -12.82 -20.11 17.87
CA LEU A 82 -12.11 -21.01 18.79
C LEU A 82 -12.43 -20.61 20.24
N THR A 83 -13.36 -21.36 20.83
CA THR A 83 -13.40 -21.55 22.28
C THR A 83 -12.09 -22.23 22.68
N ILE A 84 -11.15 -21.48 23.25
CA ILE A 84 -10.07 -22.08 24.04
C ILE A 84 -10.16 -21.48 25.43
N ASN A 85 -10.60 -22.33 26.36
CA ASN A 85 -10.56 -22.07 27.79
C ASN A 85 -9.13 -21.73 28.19
N ARG A 86 -8.94 -20.53 28.72
CA ARG A 86 -7.71 -20.16 29.43
C ARG A 86 -8.05 -20.03 30.91
N TRP A 87 -7.49 -20.94 31.71
CA TRP A 87 -7.32 -20.77 33.14
C TRP A 87 -6.32 -19.65 33.42
#